data_AF-A0A2V2ZEJ9-F1
#
_entry.id   AF-A0A2V2ZEJ9-F1
#
_cell.length_a   1.000
_cell.length_b   1.000
_cell.length_c   1.000
_cell.angle_alpha   90.00
_cell.angle_beta   90.00
_cell.angle_gamma   90.00
#
_symmetry.space_group_name_H-M   'P 1'
#
loop_
_entity.id
_entity.type
_entity.pdbx_description
1 polymer ?
#
loop_
_entity_poly.entity_id
_entity_poly.type
_entity_poly.pdbx_seq_one_letter_code
_entity_poly.pdbx_strand_id
1 'polypeptide(L)'
;MSYKYFYCFLFTFSLTISNAQVSEAVKKLAQPLDNVSYAESPNIGVGGEESKIYSQFKKVAKIASNDELYYFAMNGSNSLRVYAGQELFKRNDKRFLDIYTFYSANPLIMKYTQGCVGKNKNISEFLKDEVYSTQYYISLRDQLLKNKDKQDEISKLQLDQIKELGYGKLTEENINAVKKQLEKIDNKKSN
;
A
#
# COMPACT_ATOMS: atom_id res chain seq x y z
N MET A 1 -18.13 -20.66 -44.14
CA MET A 1 -16.84 -19.96 -43.94
C MET A 1 -16.92 -19.03 -42.72
N SER A 2 -16.92 -19.54 -41.48
CA SER A 2 -17.15 -18.67 -40.30
C SER A 2 -16.35 -19.02 -39.04
N TYR A 3 -15.21 -19.72 -39.18
CA TYR A 3 -14.34 -20.04 -38.04
C TYR A 3 -12.99 -19.31 -38.07
N LYS A 4 -12.57 -18.80 -39.24
CA LYS A 4 -11.26 -18.14 -39.40
C LYS A 4 -11.15 -16.79 -38.68
N TYR A 5 -12.25 -16.05 -38.57
CA TYR A 5 -12.26 -14.74 -37.89
C TYR A 5 -12.39 -14.85 -36.36
N PHE A 6 -12.89 -15.99 -35.85
CA PHE A 6 -13.06 -16.21 -34.41
C PHE A 6 -11.71 -16.43 -33.70
N TYR A 7 -10.78 -17.13 -34.34
CA TYR A 7 -9.43 -17.34 -33.78
C TYR A 7 -8.56 -16.07 -33.82
N CYS A 8 -8.72 -15.20 -34.81
CA CYS A 8 -8.05 -13.89 -34.81
C CYS A 8 -8.52 -13.01 -33.65
N PHE A 9 -9.81 -13.03 -33.33
CA PHE A 9 -10.36 -12.26 -32.21
C PHE A 9 -9.84 -12.76 -30.85
N LEU A 10 -9.69 -14.07 -30.66
CA LEU A 10 -9.08 -14.66 -29.46
C LEU A 10 -7.59 -14.31 -29.30
N PHE A 11 -6.85 -14.21 -30.41
CA PHE A 11 -5.42 -13.85 -30.38
C PHE A 11 -5.19 -12.36 -30.11
N THR A 12 -6.12 -11.48 -30.50
CA THR A 12 -6.07 -10.05 -30.15
C THR A 12 -6.49 -9.80 -28.70
N PHE A 13 -7.37 -10.63 -28.13
CA PHE A 13 -7.82 -10.48 -26.74
C PHE A 13 -6.77 -10.97 -25.72
N SER A 14 -5.94 -11.96 -26.09
CA SER A 14 -4.82 -12.41 -25.24
C SER A 14 -3.69 -11.38 -25.13
N LEU A 15 -3.57 -10.46 -26.10
CA LEU A 15 -2.59 -9.36 -26.07
C LEU A 15 -3.06 -8.14 -25.26
N THR A 16 -4.35 -8.03 -24.94
CA THR A 16 -4.89 -6.94 -24.10
C THR A 16 -4.80 -7.22 -22.61
N ILE A 17 -4.39 -8.42 -22.20
CA ILE A 17 -3.87 -8.66 -20.85
C ILE A 17 -2.39 -8.26 -20.89
N SER A 18 -2.14 -6.97 -21.00
CA SER A 18 -0.83 -6.40 -20.73
C SER A 18 -0.49 -6.77 -19.29
N ASN A 19 0.24 -7.88 -19.14
CA ASN A 19 1.04 -8.16 -17.97
C ASN A 19 1.72 -6.84 -17.62
N ALA A 20 1.43 -6.29 -16.44
CA ALA A 20 2.24 -5.21 -15.89
C ALA A 20 3.64 -5.82 -15.73
N GLN A 21 4.47 -5.69 -16.76
CA GLN A 21 5.80 -6.25 -16.76
C GLN A 21 6.58 -5.43 -15.76
N VAL A 22 6.84 -6.01 -14.59
CA VAL A 22 7.68 -5.39 -13.58
C VAL A 22 9.04 -5.18 -14.21
N SER A 23 9.51 -3.92 -14.21
CA SER A 23 10.80 -3.57 -14.77
C SER A 23 11.91 -4.35 -14.04
N GLU A 24 12.98 -4.67 -14.76
CA GLU A 24 14.07 -5.46 -14.19
C GLU A 24 14.71 -4.76 -12.97
N ALA A 25 14.76 -3.42 -12.99
CA ALA A 25 15.23 -2.62 -11.86
C ALA A 25 14.34 -2.80 -10.61
N VAL A 26 13.02 -2.70 -10.77
CA VAL A 26 12.06 -2.89 -9.68
C VAL A 26 12.08 -4.32 -9.18
N LYS A 27 12.11 -5.31 -10.09
CA LYS A 27 12.19 -6.73 -9.76
C LYS A 27 13.44 -7.06 -8.95
N LYS A 28 14.61 -6.58 -9.38
CA LYS A 28 15.88 -6.79 -8.67
C LYS A 28 15.88 -6.18 -7.28
N LEU A 29 15.24 -5.01 -7.10
CA LEU A 29 15.09 -4.41 -5.76
C LEU A 29 14.07 -5.16 -4.90
N ALA A 30 13.03 -5.75 -5.49
CA ALA A 30 12.01 -6.49 -4.76
C ALA A 30 12.46 -7.90 -4.37
N GLN A 31 13.45 -8.48 -5.07
CA GLN A 31 13.93 -9.85 -4.90
C GLN A 31 14.18 -10.27 -3.43
N PRO A 32 14.78 -9.44 -2.54
CA PRO A 32 14.96 -9.82 -1.13
C PRO A 32 13.66 -10.01 -0.36
N LEU A 33 12.53 -9.52 -0.88
CA LEU A 33 11.21 -9.59 -0.28
C LEU A 33 10.35 -10.74 -0.85
N ASP A 34 10.77 -11.39 -1.94
CA ASP A 34 9.96 -12.38 -2.68
C ASP A 34 9.52 -13.58 -1.83
N ASN A 35 10.27 -13.91 -0.77
CA ASN A 35 9.97 -15.03 0.12
C ASN A 35 9.57 -14.59 1.54
N VAL A 36 9.38 -13.29 1.78
CA VAL A 36 9.07 -12.77 3.12
C VAL A 36 7.56 -12.86 3.37
N SER A 37 7.18 -13.75 4.29
CA SER A 37 5.79 -14.10 4.63
C SER A 37 5.12 -13.19 5.67
N TYR A 38 5.88 -12.28 6.28
CA TYR A 38 5.44 -11.34 7.31
C TYR A 38 5.75 -9.89 6.90
N ALA A 39 5.19 -8.91 7.59
CA ALA A 39 5.52 -7.51 7.40
C ALA A 39 5.80 -6.83 8.75
N GLU A 40 6.42 -5.66 8.67
CA GLU A 40 6.87 -4.84 9.78
C GLU A 40 6.57 -3.36 9.50
N SER A 41 6.24 -2.59 10.53
CA SER A 41 6.18 -1.14 10.47
C SER A 41 7.58 -0.52 10.27
N PRO A 42 7.69 0.78 9.93
CA PRO A 42 8.99 1.43 9.74
C PRO A 42 9.96 1.24 10.89
N ASN A 43 9.45 1.27 12.12
CA ASN A 43 10.21 1.03 13.35
C ASN A 43 9.63 -0.18 14.08
N ILE A 44 10.50 -1.04 14.61
CA ILE A 44 10.16 -2.27 15.34
C ILE A 44 10.90 -2.35 16.68
N GLY A 45 10.51 -3.32 17.51
CA GLY A 45 11.17 -3.57 18.79
C GLY A 45 10.81 -2.55 19.87
N VAL A 46 11.46 -2.66 21.02
CA VAL A 46 11.24 -1.75 22.17
C VAL A 46 12.00 -0.44 21.95
N GLY A 47 13.16 -0.49 21.28
CA GLY A 47 13.99 0.68 20.99
C GLY A 47 13.56 1.46 19.73
N GLY A 48 12.59 0.97 18.97
CA GLY A 48 12.16 1.61 17.72
C GLY A 48 13.19 1.46 16.60
N GLU A 49 13.88 0.32 16.53
CA GLU A 49 14.87 0.05 15.51
C GLU A 49 14.26 0.06 14.11
N GLU A 50 15.02 0.49 13.11
CA GLU A 50 14.56 0.52 11.71
C GLU A 50 14.32 -0.91 11.17
N SER A 51 13.16 -1.13 10.56
CA SER A 51 12.84 -2.40 9.90
C SER A 51 13.60 -2.54 8.59
N LYS A 52 14.45 -3.57 8.50
CA LYS A 52 15.20 -3.87 7.27
C LYS A 52 14.28 -4.23 6.09
N ILE A 53 13.19 -4.94 6.34
CA ILE A 53 12.27 -5.35 5.27
C ILE A 53 11.43 -4.16 4.79
N TYR A 54 10.99 -3.29 5.70
CA TYR A 54 10.28 -2.07 5.34
C TYR A 54 11.18 -1.13 4.55
N SER A 55 12.42 -0.92 5.01
CA SER A 55 13.39 -0.06 4.32
C SER A 55 13.80 -0.61 2.96
N GLN A 56 13.85 -1.94 2.79
CA GLN A 56 14.02 -2.54 1.48
C GLN A 56 12.82 -2.25 0.57
N PHE A 57 11.59 -2.38 1.07
CA PHE A 57 10.40 -2.02 0.31
C PHE A 57 10.38 -0.53 -0.07
N LYS A 58 10.80 0.38 0.81
CA LYS A 58 10.87 1.83 0.48
C LYS A 58 11.76 2.11 -0.72
N LYS A 59 12.84 1.35 -0.93
CA LYS A 59 13.68 1.45 -2.13
C LYS A 59 12.92 1.02 -3.39
N VAL A 60 12.12 -0.06 -3.30
CA VAL A 60 11.23 -0.52 -4.37
C VAL A 60 10.20 0.57 -4.69
N ALA A 61 9.46 1.02 -3.67
CA ALA A 61 8.42 2.04 -3.81
C ALA A 61 8.95 3.31 -4.48
N LYS A 62 10.17 3.76 -4.15
CA LYS A 62 10.74 4.99 -4.74
C LYS A 62 10.80 4.98 -6.27
N ILE A 63 11.03 3.82 -6.89
CA ILE A 63 11.18 3.71 -8.35
C ILE A 63 10.00 3.01 -9.04
N ALA A 64 9.19 2.26 -8.30
CA ALA A 64 8.07 1.51 -8.84
C ALA A 64 6.93 2.44 -9.26
N SER A 65 6.39 2.19 -10.45
CA SER A 65 5.13 2.75 -10.92
C SER A 65 3.95 2.19 -10.12
N ASN A 66 2.79 2.83 -10.22
CA ASN A 66 1.58 2.31 -9.56
C ASN A 66 1.14 0.96 -10.16
N ASP A 67 1.45 0.67 -11.43
CA ASP A 67 1.12 -0.61 -12.07
C ASP A 67 1.96 -1.75 -11.51
N GLU A 68 3.24 -1.50 -11.27
CA GLU A 68 4.15 -2.46 -10.63
C GLU A 68 3.79 -2.68 -9.16
N LEU A 69 3.42 -1.62 -8.44
CA LEU A 69 2.89 -1.75 -7.08
C LEU A 69 1.59 -2.54 -7.05
N TYR A 70 0.69 -2.31 -8.01
CA TYR A 70 -0.55 -3.08 -8.10
C TYR A 70 -0.26 -4.55 -8.39
N TYR A 71 0.69 -4.85 -9.28
CA TYR A 71 1.16 -6.21 -9.51
C TYR A 71 1.65 -6.87 -8.22
N PHE A 72 2.50 -6.20 -7.43
CA PHE A 72 2.97 -6.73 -6.15
C PHE A 72 1.85 -6.87 -5.12
N ALA A 73 0.91 -5.94 -5.08
CA ALA A 73 -0.24 -5.99 -4.19
C ALA A 73 -1.12 -7.23 -4.43
N MET A 74 -1.20 -7.70 -5.68
CA MET A 74 -2.02 -8.86 -6.07
C MET A 74 -1.22 -10.18 -6.09
N ASN A 75 0.05 -10.14 -6.53
CA ASN A 75 0.81 -11.35 -6.88
C ASN A 75 2.11 -11.53 -6.08
N GLY A 76 2.54 -10.53 -5.31
CA GLY A 76 3.79 -10.57 -4.55
C GLY A 76 3.75 -11.52 -3.35
N SER A 77 4.86 -11.55 -2.61
CA SER A 77 4.90 -12.16 -1.27
C SER A 77 3.97 -11.44 -0.30
N ASN A 78 3.68 -12.04 0.86
CA ASN A 78 2.81 -11.42 1.86
C ASN A 78 3.29 -10.01 2.26
N SER A 79 4.62 -9.83 2.43
CA SER A 79 5.21 -8.51 2.69
C SER A 79 4.93 -7.51 1.56
N LEU A 80 5.21 -7.91 0.31
CA LEU A 80 5.00 -7.09 -0.88
C LEU A 80 3.53 -6.74 -1.07
N ARG A 81 2.62 -7.68 -0.77
CA ARG A 81 1.17 -7.49 -0.88
C ARG A 81 0.67 -6.37 0.02
N VAL A 82 1.03 -6.43 1.31
CA VAL A 82 0.64 -5.39 2.28
C VAL A 82 1.28 -4.07 1.95
N TYR A 83 2.61 -4.05 1.79
CA TYR A 83 3.34 -2.81 1.60
C TYR A 83 2.95 -2.09 0.31
N ALA A 84 2.79 -2.81 -0.80
CA ALA A 84 2.37 -2.21 -2.06
C ALA A 84 0.91 -1.70 -1.99
N GLY A 85 0.02 -2.42 -1.29
CA GLY A 85 -1.33 -1.95 -1.03
C GLY A 85 -1.37 -0.65 -0.22
N GLN A 86 -0.61 -0.57 0.87
CA GLN A 86 -0.48 0.64 1.69
C GLN A 86 0.13 1.81 0.90
N GLU A 87 1.16 1.55 0.09
CA GLU A 87 1.81 2.56 -0.75
C GLU A 87 0.87 3.09 -1.84
N LEU A 88 0.06 2.24 -2.47
CA LEU A 88 -0.96 2.69 -3.44
C LEU A 88 -1.99 3.61 -2.80
N PHE A 89 -2.41 3.31 -1.56
CA PHE A 89 -3.26 4.22 -0.80
C PHE A 89 -2.59 5.58 -0.57
N LYS A 90 -1.32 5.59 -0.15
CA LYS A 90 -0.54 6.83 0.06
C LYS A 90 -0.41 7.68 -1.20
N ARG A 91 -0.40 7.02 -2.36
CA ARG A 91 -0.38 7.66 -3.68
C ARG A 91 -1.75 8.08 -4.18
N ASN A 92 -2.81 7.85 -3.40
CA ASN A 92 -4.19 8.09 -3.77
C ASN A 92 -4.61 7.34 -5.05
N ASP A 93 -4.07 6.13 -5.27
CA ASP A 93 -4.43 5.31 -6.43
C ASP A 93 -5.75 4.57 -6.16
N LYS A 94 -6.70 4.70 -7.08
CA LYS A 94 -8.05 4.10 -6.95
C LYS A 94 -8.03 2.58 -6.79
N ARG A 95 -7.00 1.90 -7.30
CA ARG A 95 -6.87 0.44 -7.25
C ARG A 95 -6.59 -0.09 -5.85
N PHE A 96 -6.28 0.79 -4.89
CA PHE A 96 -6.28 0.45 -3.47
C PHE A 96 -7.59 -0.24 -3.06
N LEU A 97 -8.74 0.24 -3.55
CA LEU A 97 -10.05 -0.33 -3.22
C LEU A 97 -10.24 -1.71 -3.85
N ASP A 98 -9.68 -1.95 -5.03
CA ASP A 98 -9.72 -3.26 -5.69
C ASP A 98 -8.94 -4.29 -4.86
N ILE A 99 -7.76 -3.89 -4.37
CA ILE A 99 -6.93 -4.71 -3.49
C ILE A 99 -7.65 -5.00 -2.16
N TYR A 100 -8.22 -3.96 -1.53
CA TYR A 100 -8.98 -4.12 -0.31
C TYR A 100 -10.17 -5.07 -0.50
N THR A 101 -10.94 -4.88 -1.57
CA THR A 101 -12.08 -5.72 -1.92
C THR A 101 -11.65 -7.17 -2.12
N PHE A 102 -10.55 -7.39 -2.86
CA PHE A 102 -10.02 -8.72 -3.11
C PHE A 102 -9.66 -9.45 -1.82
N TYR A 103 -8.87 -8.85 -0.93
CA TYR A 103 -8.47 -9.49 0.32
C TYR A 103 -9.60 -9.55 1.35
N SER A 104 -10.59 -8.66 1.28
CA SER A 104 -11.82 -8.79 2.07
C SER A 104 -12.64 -10.01 1.62
N ALA A 105 -12.69 -10.32 0.32
CA ALA A 105 -13.38 -11.52 -0.19
C ALA A 105 -12.53 -12.80 -0.09
N ASN A 106 -11.20 -12.69 -0.16
CA ASN A 106 -10.25 -13.80 -0.16
C ASN A 106 -9.24 -13.60 0.98
N PRO A 107 -9.60 -13.99 2.23
CA PRO A 107 -8.74 -13.72 3.37
C PRO A 107 -7.38 -14.38 3.25
N LEU A 108 -6.33 -13.59 3.48
CA LEU A 108 -4.97 -14.05 3.56
C LEU A 108 -4.36 -13.54 4.86
N ILE A 109 -4.23 -14.44 5.83
CA ILE A 109 -3.71 -14.11 7.16
C ILE A 109 -2.19 -14.06 7.13
N MET A 110 -1.61 -13.00 7.69
CA MET A 110 -0.17 -12.89 7.87
C MET A 110 0.17 -12.17 9.17
N LYS A 111 1.43 -12.35 9.61
CA LYS A 111 1.97 -11.62 10.75
C LYS A 111 2.42 -10.22 10.31
N TYR A 112 2.00 -9.21 11.06
CA TYR A 112 2.51 -7.85 10.97
C TYR A 112 3.02 -7.38 12.32
N THR A 113 4.24 -6.87 12.38
CA THR A 113 4.83 -6.32 13.61
C THR A 113 4.76 -4.80 13.56
N GLN A 114 4.02 -4.20 14.48
CA GLN A 114 3.96 -2.75 14.67
C GLN A 114 4.69 -2.36 15.96
N GLY A 115 5.85 -1.71 15.86
CA GLY A 115 6.72 -1.46 17.01
C GLY A 115 7.08 -2.77 17.71
N CYS A 116 6.73 -2.91 18.99
CA CYS A 116 6.94 -4.14 19.76
C CYS A 116 5.76 -5.14 19.70
N VAL A 117 4.66 -4.81 18.99
CA VAL A 117 3.43 -5.61 18.98
C VAL A 117 3.27 -6.36 17.66
N GLY A 118 3.32 -7.69 17.71
CA GLY A 118 2.97 -8.56 16.58
C GLY A 118 1.48 -8.88 16.56
N LYS A 119 0.83 -8.75 15.39
CA LYS A 119 -0.56 -9.15 15.17
C LYS A 119 -0.66 -10.08 13.97
N ASN A 120 -1.53 -11.08 14.07
CA ASN A 120 -1.91 -11.90 12.93
C ASN A 120 -3.30 -11.45 12.49
N LYS A 121 -3.41 -10.88 11.28
CA LYS A 121 -4.67 -10.41 10.71
C LYS A 121 -4.72 -10.69 9.21
N ASN A 122 -5.90 -10.53 8.62
CA ASN A 122 -6.02 -10.49 7.18
C ASN A 122 -5.31 -9.26 6.61
N ILE A 123 -4.78 -9.37 5.37
CA ILE A 123 -4.23 -8.22 4.64
C ILE A 123 -5.23 -7.05 4.59
N SER A 124 -6.52 -7.31 4.35
CA SER A 124 -7.51 -6.23 4.31
C SER A 124 -7.62 -5.44 5.61
N GLU A 125 -7.42 -6.09 6.77
CA GLU A 125 -7.42 -5.41 8.06
C GLU A 125 -6.20 -4.50 8.23
N PHE A 126 -5.02 -4.91 7.76
CA PHE A 126 -3.84 -4.03 7.76
C PHE A 126 -3.99 -2.84 6.83
N LEU A 127 -4.64 -3.03 5.67
CA LEU A 127 -4.97 -1.94 4.75
C LEU A 127 -5.99 -0.98 5.38
N LYS A 128 -6.98 -1.50 6.13
CA LYS A 128 -7.92 -0.68 6.90
C LYS A 128 -7.20 0.12 7.97
N ASP A 129 -6.36 -0.53 8.79
CA ASP A 129 -5.59 0.11 9.84
C ASP A 129 -4.73 1.28 9.28
N GLU A 130 -4.14 1.12 8.09
CA GLU A 130 -3.42 2.20 7.39
C GLU A 130 -4.32 3.40 7.10
N VAL A 131 -5.51 3.20 6.52
CA VAL A 131 -6.45 4.28 6.19
C VAL A 131 -6.88 5.03 7.45
N TYR A 132 -7.20 4.31 8.52
CA TYR A 132 -7.67 4.93 9.77
C TYR A 132 -6.55 5.65 10.51
N SER A 133 -5.34 5.09 10.55
CA SER A 133 -4.18 5.75 11.18
C SER A 133 -3.69 6.98 10.41
N THR A 134 -3.89 7.02 9.09
CA THR A 134 -3.48 8.15 8.24
C THR A 134 -4.15 9.47 8.63
N GLN A 135 -5.33 9.43 9.26
CA GLN A 135 -5.99 10.63 9.77
C GLN A 135 -5.11 11.37 10.78
N TYR A 136 -4.43 10.64 11.67
CA TYR A 136 -3.52 11.24 12.65
C TYR A 136 -2.37 11.99 11.97
N TYR A 137 -1.73 11.37 10.97
CA TYR A 137 -0.63 11.98 10.24
C TYR A 137 -1.06 13.23 9.46
N ILE A 138 -2.24 13.21 8.83
CA ILE A 138 -2.78 14.39 8.14
C ILE A 138 -3.08 15.51 9.12
N SER A 139 -3.77 15.22 10.23
CA SER A 139 -4.10 16.23 11.23
C SER A 139 -2.84 16.86 11.82
N LEU A 140 -1.83 16.06 12.17
CA LEU A 140 -0.55 16.55 12.67
C LEU A 140 0.16 17.42 11.63
N ARG A 141 0.26 16.95 10.38
CA ARG A 141 0.85 17.70 9.27
C ARG A 141 0.19 19.07 9.11
N ASP A 142 -1.13 19.10 9.06
CA ASP A 142 -1.89 20.31 8.80
C ASP A 142 -1.79 21.30 9.98
N GLN A 143 -1.68 20.80 11.21
CA GLN A 143 -1.37 21.63 12.38
C GLN A 143 0.03 22.24 12.30
N LEU A 144 1.05 21.43 11.98
CA LEU A 144 2.44 21.89 11.84
C LEU A 144 2.58 22.92 10.71
N LEU A 145 1.84 22.76 9.60
CA LEU A 145 1.86 23.69 8.47
C LEU A 145 1.12 25.02 8.74
N LYS A 146 0.19 25.08 9.70
CA LYS A 146 -0.47 26.34 10.09
C LYS A 146 0.45 27.26 10.89
N ASN A 147 1.46 26.70 11.56
CA ASN A 147 2.40 27.43 12.42
C ASN A 147 3.77 27.67 11.76
N LYS A 148 3.83 27.80 10.43
CA LYS A 148 5.09 27.92 9.65
C LYS A 148 6.06 28.98 10.19
N ASP A 149 5.54 30.13 10.63
CA ASP A 149 6.34 31.25 11.11
C ASP A 149 6.96 31.03 12.51
N LYS A 150 6.60 29.93 13.18
CA LYS A 150 7.10 29.53 14.51
C LYS A 150 7.69 28.10 14.51
N GLN A 151 8.02 27.55 13.35
CA GLN A 151 8.54 26.18 13.27
C GLN A 151 9.95 26.08 13.83
N ASP A 152 10.05 25.43 14.99
CA ASP A 152 11.32 24.92 15.52
C ASP A 152 11.86 23.76 14.67
N GLU A 153 13.10 23.35 14.95
CA GLU A 153 13.77 22.25 14.24
C GLU A 153 13.01 20.92 14.38
N ILE A 154 12.35 20.71 15.53
CA ILE A 154 11.56 19.51 15.82
C ILE A 154 10.35 19.44 14.87
N SER A 155 9.64 20.55 14.68
CA SER A 155 8.49 20.65 13.79
C SER A 155 8.85 20.39 12.34
N LYS A 156 10.04 20.86 11.90
CA LYS A 156 10.56 20.58 10.56
C LYS A 156 10.86 19.10 10.38
N LEU A 157 11.54 18.49 11.36
CA LEU A 157 11.85 17.07 11.36
C LEU A 157 10.59 16.20 11.33
N GLN A 158 9.55 16.57 12.07
CA GLN A 158 8.25 15.87 12.03
C GLN A 158 7.57 15.97 10.65
N LEU A 159 7.61 17.14 10.01
CA LEU A 159 7.07 17.31 8.66
C LEU A 159 7.82 16.48 7.62
N ASP A 160 9.15 16.41 7.73
CA ASP A 160 9.98 15.58 6.85
C ASP A 160 9.66 14.10 7.05
N GLN A 161 9.53 13.63 8.29
CA GLN A 161 9.11 12.25 8.60
C GLN A 161 7.74 11.91 7.99
N ILE A 162 6.75 12.79 8.14
CA ILE A 162 5.41 12.59 7.56
C ILE A 162 5.49 12.46 6.03
N LYS A 163 6.35 13.28 5.40
CA LYS A 163 6.57 13.25 3.95
C LYS A 163 7.26 11.97 3.52
N GLU A 164 8.29 11.53 4.24
CA GLU A 164 9.03 10.29 3.96
C GLU A 164 8.14 9.04 4.09
N LEU A 165 7.23 9.04 5.07
CA LEU A 165 6.23 7.99 5.26
C LEU A 165 5.18 7.93 4.14
N GLY A 166 5.10 8.96 3.28
CA GLY A 166 4.23 9.04 2.11
C GLY A 166 2.96 9.86 2.31
N TYR A 167 2.75 10.47 3.47
CA TYR A 167 1.53 11.20 3.82
C TYR A 167 1.53 12.67 3.41
N GLY A 168 2.50 13.11 2.60
CA GLY A 168 2.63 14.50 2.19
C GLY A 168 1.54 15.00 1.23
N LYS A 169 0.85 14.09 0.52
CA LYS A 169 -0.09 14.45 -0.57
C LYS A 169 -1.56 14.17 -0.29
N LEU A 170 -1.86 13.28 0.66
CA LEU A 170 -3.25 12.94 0.98
C LEU A 170 -3.96 14.09 1.68
N THR A 171 -5.27 14.22 1.48
CA THR A 171 -6.13 15.16 2.21
C THR A 171 -7.12 14.43 3.10
N GLU A 172 -7.72 15.14 4.06
CA GLU A 172 -8.80 14.62 4.90
C GLU A 172 -10.00 14.16 4.05
N GLU A 173 -10.31 14.88 2.98
CA GLU A 173 -11.34 14.49 2.01
C GLU A 173 -11.02 13.15 1.34
N ASN A 174 -9.76 12.93 0.93
CA ASN A 174 -9.34 11.65 0.34
C ASN A 174 -9.55 10.50 1.33
N ILE A 175 -9.13 10.67 2.59
CA ILE A 175 -9.32 9.64 3.63
C ILE A 175 -10.81 9.35 3.83
N ASN A 176 -11.63 10.39 4.01
CA ASN A 176 -13.05 10.25 4.31
C ASN A 176 -13.80 9.57 3.16
N ALA A 177 -13.43 9.86 1.91
CA ALA A 177 -13.97 9.17 0.74
C ALA A 177 -13.62 7.67 0.76
N VAL A 178 -12.36 7.31 1.02
CA VAL A 178 -11.92 5.92 1.11
C VAL A 178 -12.61 5.19 2.27
N LYS A 179 -12.67 5.76 3.47
CA LYS A 179 -13.37 5.17 4.63
C LYS A 179 -14.81 4.78 4.31
N LYS A 180 -15.57 5.69 3.70
CA LYS A 180 -16.95 5.43 3.27
C LYS A 180 -17.04 4.27 2.27
N GLN A 181 -16.04 4.10 1.40
CA GLN A 181 -16.00 2.97 0.46
C GLN A 181 -15.64 1.67 1.16
N LEU A 182 -14.71 1.67 2.12
CA LEU A 182 -14.39 0.49 2.93
C LEU A 182 -15.64 0.00 3.69
N GLU A 183 -16.37 0.90 4.33
CA GLU A 183 -17.62 0.57 5.04
C GLU A 183 -18.67 -0.05 4.11
N LYS A 184 -18.80 0.46 2.87
CA LYS A 184 -19.70 -0.13 1.87
C LYS A 184 -19.27 -1.55 1.46
N ILE A 185 -17.97 -1.79 1.34
CA ILE A 185 -17.42 -3.11 1.00
C ILE A 185 -17.67 -4.08 2.16
N ASP A 186 -17.41 -3.67 3.40
CA ASP A 186 -17.61 -4.48 4.60
C ASP A 186 -19.09 -4.84 4.78
N ASN A 187 -20.00 -3.87 4.62
CA ASN A 187 -21.46 -4.10 4.75
C ASN A 187 -22.02 -5.04 3.67
N LYS A 188 -21.47 -5.03 2.46
CA LYS A 188 -21.88 -5.97 1.39
C LYS A 188 -21.50 -7.42 1.69
N LYS A 189 -20.47 -7.65 2.52
CA LYS A 189 -20.01 -8.98 2.90
C LYS A 189 -20.80 -9.56 4.08
N SER A 190 -21.36 -8.69 4.92
CA SER A 190 -22.13 -9.08 6.11
C SER A 190 -23.59 -9.47 5.81
N ASN A 191 -24.05 -9.28 4.58
CA ASN A 191 -25.37 -9.70 4.07
C ASN A 191 -25.22 -10.92 3.17
#